data_AF-A0A0G0UKK7-F1
#
_entry.id   AF-A0A0G0UKK7-F1
#
_cell.length_a   1.000
_cell.length_b   1.000
_cell.length_c   1.000
_cell.angle_alpha   90.00
_cell.angle_beta   90.00
_cell.angle_gamma   90.00
#
_symmetry.space_group_name_H-M   'P 1'
#
loop_
_entity.id
_entity.type
_entity.pdbx_description
1 polymer ?
#
loop_
_entity_poly.entity_id
_entity_poly.type
_entity_poly.pdbx_seq_one_letter_code
_entity_poly.pdbx_strand_id
1 'polypeptide(L)'
;MARKKSLISNWQENYAGLILGAIIVVILGLLVANFITNRNNQIGEGEQTGLGEEASASTQYTVKENDSLSKISEEIYGDQKSWPAIASVNKIANPNLIFVGSILEIPSTQKLEEIKAQMTQTSYDVQEGETIFEIAQKMYGDGSKWPTIASANNIGRLPNGNPLIFAGSTLTIPR
;
A
#
# COMPACT_ATOMS: atom_id res chain seq x y z
N MET A 1 27.65 63.20 5.93
CA MET A 1 27.64 61.77 5.57
C MET A 1 26.66 61.06 6.50
N ALA A 2 25.52 60.58 6.02
CA ALA A 2 24.50 59.93 6.84
C ALA A 2 24.33 58.46 6.41
N ARG A 3 24.56 57.53 7.34
CA ARG A 3 24.31 56.08 7.14
C ARG A 3 22.81 55.83 7.21
N LYS A 4 22.21 55.42 6.08
CA LYS A 4 20.82 54.95 6.02
C LYS A 4 20.73 53.58 6.71
N LYS A 5 20.04 53.50 7.84
CA LYS A 5 19.75 52.25 8.56
C LYS A 5 18.82 51.38 7.70
N SER A 6 19.19 50.11 7.51
CA SER A 6 18.34 49.08 6.91
C SER A 6 17.12 48.83 7.81
N LEU A 7 15.92 48.87 7.23
CA LEU A 7 14.63 48.68 7.91
C LEU A 7 13.90 47.43 7.39
N ILE A 8 14.61 46.32 7.18
CA ILE A 8 13.94 45.08 6.77
C ILE A 8 14.59 43.91 7.51
N SER A 9 14.07 43.61 8.70
CA SER A 9 14.36 42.36 9.41
C SER A 9 13.05 41.72 9.88
N ASN A 10 12.92 40.42 9.57
CA ASN A 10 12.11 39.41 10.29
C ASN A 10 10.67 39.12 9.84
N TRP A 11 10.42 38.96 8.53
CA TRP A 11 9.14 38.41 8.05
C TRP A 11 9.21 37.02 7.41
N GLN A 12 10.38 36.37 7.30
CA GLN A 12 10.47 35.05 6.67
C GLN A 12 10.33 33.85 7.64
N GLU A 13 10.48 34.02 8.95
CA GLU A 13 10.54 32.85 9.87
C GLU A 13 9.18 32.41 10.43
N ASN A 14 8.14 33.25 10.38
CA ASN A 14 6.83 32.95 10.98
C ASN A 14 5.74 32.49 9.99
N TYR A 15 6.01 32.50 8.69
CA TYR A 15 5.03 32.05 7.68
C TYR A 15 5.30 30.67 7.15
N ALA A 16 6.45 30.05 7.46
CA ALA A 16 6.78 28.71 6.97
C ALA A 16 5.70 27.68 7.35
N GLY A 17 5.21 27.71 8.60
CA GLY A 17 4.11 26.84 9.04
C GLY A 17 2.76 27.17 8.41
N LEU A 18 2.44 28.46 8.21
CA LEU A 18 1.21 28.90 7.56
C LEU A 18 1.18 28.56 6.06
N ILE A 19 2.31 28.73 5.38
CA ILE A 19 2.47 28.41 3.95
C ILE A 19 2.44 26.90 3.76
N LEU A 20 3.13 26.13 4.61
CA LEU A 20 3.08 24.67 4.55
C LEU A 20 1.67 24.14 4.82
N GLY A 21 0.97 24.71 5.80
CA GLY A 21 -0.45 24.40 6.06
C GLY A 21 -1.36 24.73 4.88
N ALA A 22 -1.19 25.91 4.26
CA ALA A 22 -1.97 26.30 3.08
C ALA A 22 -1.70 25.37 1.88
N ILE A 23 -0.44 24.94 1.66
CA ILE A 23 -0.08 24.00 0.60
C ILE A 23 -0.75 22.63 0.83
N ILE A 24 -0.76 22.13 2.07
CA ILE A 24 -1.40 20.86 2.41
C ILE A 24 -2.91 20.92 2.14
N VAL A 25 -3.59 22.01 2.55
CA VAL A 25 -5.03 22.20 2.33
C VAL A 25 -5.35 22.30 0.83
N VAL A 26 -4.51 22.97 0.03
CA VAL A 26 -4.67 23.04 -1.43
C VAL A 26 -4.48 21.68 -2.08
N ILE A 27 -3.45 20.91 -1.69
CA ILE A 27 -3.21 19.56 -2.23
C ILE A 27 -4.39 18.63 -1.88
N LEU A 28 -4.86 18.64 -0.63
CA LEU A 28 -6.03 17.85 -0.22
C LEU A 28 -7.30 18.27 -0.98
N GLY A 29 -7.51 19.57 -1.16
CA GLY A 29 -8.62 20.10 -1.95
C GLY A 29 -8.57 19.66 -3.40
N LEU A 30 -7.39 19.67 -4.04
CA LEU A 30 -7.20 19.20 -5.42
C LEU A 30 -7.40 17.68 -5.54
N LEU A 31 -6.97 16.89 -4.54
CA LEU A 31 -7.19 15.44 -4.51
C LEU A 31 -8.67 15.09 -4.37
N VAL A 32 -9.41 15.79 -3.49
CA VAL A 32 -10.86 15.61 -3.33
C VAL A 32 -11.62 16.09 -4.57
N ALA A 33 -11.22 17.22 -5.17
CA ALA A 33 -11.81 17.71 -6.41
C ALA A 33 -11.61 16.71 -7.56
N ASN A 34 -10.42 16.10 -7.67
CA ASN A 34 -10.16 15.04 -8.67
C ASN A 34 -11.01 13.78 -8.40
N PHE A 35 -11.25 13.44 -7.13
CA PHE A 35 -12.10 12.30 -6.75
C PHE A 35 -13.60 12.53 -7.06
N ILE A 36 -14.11 13.74 -6.87
CA ILE A 36 -15.53 14.06 -7.08
C ILE A 36 -15.85 14.37 -8.54
N THR A 37 -14.93 15.00 -9.28
CA THR A 37 -15.16 15.39 -10.68
C THR A 37 -15.13 14.19 -11.65
N ASN A 38 -14.74 13.00 -11.18
CA ASN A 38 -14.79 11.78 -11.99
C ASN A 38 -16.12 11.00 -11.89
N ARG A 39 -17.17 11.57 -11.30
CA ARG A 39 -18.55 11.04 -11.43
C ARG A 39 -19.30 11.78 -12.53
N ASN A 40 -18.95 11.50 -13.79
CA ASN A 40 -19.81 11.88 -14.91
C ASN A 40 -20.93 10.84 -15.05
N ASN A 41 -22.12 11.29 -14.67
CA ASN A 41 -23.36 10.56 -14.54
C ASN A 41 -23.98 10.29 -15.92
N GLN A 42 -24.19 9.01 -16.28
CA GLN A 42 -25.26 8.61 -17.19
C GLN A 42 -26.31 7.85 -16.36
N ILE A 43 -27.38 8.56 -15.99
CA ILE A 43 -28.63 7.98 -15.49
C ILE A 43 -29.51 7.72 -16.72
N GLY A 44 -29.66 6.45 -17.07
CA GLY A 44 -30.66 5.96 -18.02
C GLY A 44 -31.33 4.73 -17.43
N GLU A 45 -32.66 4.79 -17.32
CA GLU A 45 -33.51 3.65 -16.99
C GLU A 45 -33.28 2.49 -17.97
N GLY A 46 -33.14 1.27 -17.48
CA GLY A 46 -33.13 0.08 -18.34
C GLY A 46 -32.45 -1.15 -17.75
N GLU A 47 -33.26 -1.96 -17.07
CA GLU A 47 -33.19 -3.42 -16.98
C GLU A 47 -32.05 -4.10 -16.20
N GLN A 48 -32.49 -4.90 -15.22
CA GLN A 48 -31.66 -5.74 -14.38
C GLN A 48 -31.02 -6.87 -15.18
N THR A 49 -29.70 -6.92 -15.23
CA THR A 49 -28.97 -8.19 -15.27
C THR A 49 -28.13 -8.28 -14.03
N GLY A 50 -28.57 -9.13 -13.09
CA GLY A 50 -27.88 -9.41 -11.85
C GLY A 50 -26.50 -9.99 -12.12
N LEU A 51 -25.48 -9.21 -11.80
CA LEU A 51 -24.25 -9.70 -11.24
C LEU A 51 -24.11 -8.93 -9.93
N GLY A 52 -24.30 -9.63 -8.82
CA GLY A 52 -24.06 -9.10 -7.49
C GLY A 52 -22.58 -8.75 -7.38
N GLU A 53 -22.26 -7.50 -7.71
CA GLU A 53 -21.03 -6.88 -7.26
C GLU A 53 -21.25 -6.56 -5.78
N GLU A 54 -21.09 -7.59 -4.95
CA GLU A 54 -20.82 -7.45 -3.53
C GLU A 54 -19.58 -6.57 -3.42
N ALA A 55 -19.82 -5.26 -3.32
CA ALA A 55 -18.82 -4.32 -2.86
C ALA A 55 -18.41 -4.80 -1.47
N SER A 56 -17.34 -5.61 -1.42
CA SER A 56 -16.68 -6.02 -0.18
C SER A 56 -16.35 -4.74 0.57
N ALA A 57 -17.19 -4.39 1.54
CA ALA A 57 -16.93 -3.28 2.43
C ALA A 57 -15.66 -3.64 3.19
N SER A 58 -14.52 -3.09 2.77
CA SER A 58 -13.29 -3.27 3.50
C SER A 58 -13.40 -2.51 4.82
N THR A 59 -13.26 -3.24 5.91
CA THR A 59 -13.29 -2.66 7.24
C THR A 59 -12.00 -1.87 7.45
N GLN A 60 -12.08 -0.69 8.06
CA GLN A 60 -10.88 0.07 8.41
C GLN A 60 -10.54 -0.13 9.90
N TYR A 61 -9.26 -0.19 10.22
CA TYR A 61 -8.73 -0.28 11.58
C TYR A 61 -7.75 0.86 11.84
N THR A 62 -7.96 1.62 12.91
CA THR A 62 -6.99 2.64 13.33
C THR A 62 -6.00 2.02 14.32
N VAL A 63 -4.72 2.02 13.96
CA VAL A 63 -3.63 1.47 14.80
C VAL A 63 -3.57 2.18 16.14
N LYS A 64 -3.58 1.41 17.22
CA LYS A 64 -3.53 1.86 18.61
C LYS A 64 -2.11 1.73 19.16
N GLU A 65 -1.89 2.31 20.34
CA GLU A 65 -0.63 2.18 21.05
C GLU A 65 -0.33 0.71 21.37
N ASN A 66 0.92 0.27 21.14
CA ASN A 66 1.41 -1.10 21.35
C ASN A 66 0.83 -2.18 20.42
N ASP A 67 0.17 -1.80 19.34
CA ASP A 67 -0.26 -2.72 18.29
C ASP A 67 0.90 -3.32 17.50
N SER A 68 0.66 -4.52 17.00
CA SER A 68 1.42 -5.16 15.94
C SER A 68 0.44 -5.75 14.93
N LEU A 69 0.86 -5.97 13.68
CA LEU A 69 -0.01 -6.61 12.68
C LEU A 69 -0.53 -7.98 13.14
N SER A 70 0.27 -8.75 13.88
CA SER A 70 -0.14 -10.02 14.50
C SER A 70 -1.22 -9.86 15.56
N LYS A 71 -1.11 -8.86 16.45
CA LYS A 71 -2.14 -8.58 17.46
C LYS A 71 -3.44 -8.11 16.83
N ILE A 72 -3.36 -7.23 15.84
CA ILE A 72 -4.53 -6.77 15.08
C ILE A 72 -5.18 -7.95 14.37
N SER A 73 -4.39 -8.82 13.73
CA SER A 73 -4.90 -10.03 13.09
C SER A 73 -5.60 -10.98 14.07
N GLU A 74 -5.07 -11.15 15.28
CA GLU A 74 -5.74 -11.91 16.34
C GLU A 74 -7.05 -11.26 16.79
N GLU A 75 -7.06 -9.93 17.00
CA GLU A 75 -8.25 -9.19 17.41
C GLU A 75 -9.39 -9.30 16.38
N ILE A 76 -9.05 -9.26 15.09
CA ILE A 76 -10.02 -9.23 14.00
C ILE A 76 -10.42 -10.64 13.54
N TYR A 77 -9.44 -11.53 13.35
CA TYR A 77 -9.67 -12.85 12.73
C TYR A 77 -9.59 -14.01 13.73
N GLY A 78 -9.14 -13.78 14.96
CA GLY A 78 -8.82 -14.85 15.91
C GLY A 78 -7.60 -15.68 15.50
N ASP A 79 -6.75 -15.15 14.62
CA ASP A 79 -5.52 -15.81 14.19
C ASP A 79 -4.40 -14.80 13.94
N GLN A 80 -3.39 -14.82 14.82
CA GLN A 80 -2.16 -14.05 14.65
C GLN A 80 -1.49 -14.28 13.30
N LYS A 81 -1.55 -15.49 12.72
CA LYS A 81 -0.82 -15.84 11.48
C LYS A 81 -1.41 -15.23 10.22
N SER A 82 -2.57 -14.59 10.31
CA SER A 82 -3.22 -13.92 9.19
C SER A 82 -2.71 -12.48 8.95
N TRP A 83 -1.76 -12.01 9.77
CA TRP A 83 -1.12 -10.70 9.61
C TRP A 83 -0.51 -10.42 8.22
N PRO A 84 0.04 -11.40 7.48
CA PRO A 84 0.59 -11.15 6.15
C PRO A 84 -0.44 -10.62 5.15
N ALA A 85 -1.70 -11.01 5.29
CA ALA A 85 -2.77 -10.52 4.43
C ALA A 85 -3.02 -9.02 4.67
N ILE A 86 -3.02 -8.59 5.94
CA ILE A 86 -3.12 -7.17 6.31
C ILE A 86 -1.94 -6.39 5.71
N ALA A 87 -0.72 -6.91 5.87
CA ALA A 87 0.49 -6.28 5.30
C ALA A 87 0.41 -6.15 3.77
N SER A 88 -0.05 -7.21 3.09
CA SER A 88 -0.17 -7.28 1.63
C SER A 88 -1.16 -6.25 1.08
N VAL A 89 -2.38 -6.18 1.65
CA VAL A 89 -3.42 -5.23 1.22
C VAL A 89 -2.96 -3.78 1.40
N ASN A 90 -2.28 -3.49 2.51
CA ASN A 90 -1.80 -2.14 2.85
C ASN A 90 -0.42 -1.82 2.25
N LYS A 91 0.17 -2.72 1.45
CA LYS A 91 1.50 -2.56 0.84
C LYS A 91 2.60 -2.22 1.88
N ILE A 92 2.51 -2.83 3.05
CA ILE A 92 3.47 -2.61 4.15
C ILE A 92 4.74 -3.42 3.85
N ALA A 93 5.82 -2.71 3.53
CA ALA A 93 7.11 -3.34 3.22
C ALA A 93 7.82 -3.90 4.47
N ASN A 94 7.67 -3.24 5.62
CA ASN A 94 8.20 -3.72 6.90
C ASN A 94 7.05 -3.97 7.87
N PRO A 95 6.61 -5.24 8.03
CA PRO A 95 5.49 -5.61 8.92
C PRO A 95 5.67 -5.22 10.39
N ASN A 96 6.91 -4.99 10.82
CA ASN A 96 7.23 -4.59 12.19
C ASN A 96 7.17 -3.08 12.41
N LEU A 97 6.93 -2.29 11.35
CA LEU A 97 6.89 -0.84 11.41
C LEU A 97 5.50 -0.34 11.00
N ILE A 98 4.60 -0.27 11.98
CA ILE A 98 3.29 0.39 11.86
C ILE A 98 3.22 1.57 12.82
N PHE A 99 2.50 2.61 12.42
CA PHE A 99 2.42 3.86 13.19
C PHE A 99 1.06 3.99 13.85
N VAL A 100 1.04 4.41 15.12
CA VAL A 100 -0.19 4.73 15.85
C VAL A 100 -0.96 5.82 15.12
N GLY A 101 -2.28 5.64 15.00
CA GLY A 101 -3.17 6.54 14.28
C GLY A 101 -3.26 6.26 12.76
N SER A 102 -2.41 5.39 12.20
CA SER A 102 -2.55 4.95 10.81
C SER A 102 -3.83 4.15 10.62
N ILE A 103 -4.49 4.35 9.49
CA ILE A 103 -5.66 3.57 9.09
C ILE A 103 -5.19 2.41 8.21
N LEU A 104 -5.45 1.19 8.65
CA LEU A 104 -5.23 -0.03 7.90
C LEU A 104 -6.54 -0.51 7.29
N GLU A 105 -6.48 -0.88 6.02
CA GLU A 105 -7.52 -1.66 5.39
C GLU A 105 -7.45 -3.10 5.89
N ILE A 106 -8.58 -3.61 6.38
CA ILE A 106 -8.74 -4.96 6.89
C ILE A 106 -9.44 -5.78 5.81
N PRO A 107 -8.78 -6.79 5.21
CA PRO A 107 -9.42 -7.63 4.22
C PRO A 107 -10.63 -8.35 4.81
N SER A 108 -11.70 -8.49 4.02
CA SER A 108 -12.83 -9.35 4.38
C SER A 108 -12.36 -10.79 4.54
N THR A 109 -13.12 -11.63 5.27
CA THR A 109 -12.78 -13.05 5.42
C THR A 109 -12.66 -13.77 4.09
N GLN A 110 -13.52 -13.43 3.11
CA GLN A 110 -13.40 -13.96 1.74
C GLN A 110 -12.06 -13.56 1.11
N LYS A 111 -11.69 -12.28 1.20
CA LYS A 111 -10.42 -11.79 0.64
C LYS A 111 -9.20 -12.41 1.34
N LEU A 112 -9.30 -12.64 2.64
CA LEU A 112 -8.27 -13.32 3.42
C LEU A 112 -8.02 -14.73 2.88
N GLU A 113 -9.08 -15.51 2.63
CA GLU A 113 -8.95 -16.87 2.10
C GLU A 113 -8.42 -16.88 0.66
N GLU A 114 -8.78 -15.91 -0.19
CA GLU A 114 -8.17 -15.72 -1.50
C GLU A 114 -6.65 -15.45 -1.41
N ILE A 115 -6.24 -14.55 -0.52
CA ILE A 115 -4.81 -14.23 -0.31
C ILE A 115 -4.07 -15.47 0.23
N LYS A 116 -4.65 -16.19 1.19
CA LYS A 116 -4.05 -17.44 1.69
C LYS A 116 -3.90 -18.48 0.58
N ALA A 117 -4.92 -18.65 -0.27
CA ALA A 117 -4.86 -19.55 -1.41
C ALA A 117 -3.74 -19.12 -2.39
N GLN A 118 -3.63 -17.82 -2.70
CA GLN A 118 -2.52 -17.28 -3.50
C GLN A 118 -1.17 -17.59 -2.85
N MET A 119 -1.06 -17.38 -1.53
CA MET A 119 0.12 -17.73 -0.75
C MET A 119 0.40 -19.23 -0.68
N THR A 120 -0.38 -20.12 -1.31
CA THR A 120 -0.05 -21.56 -1.50
C THR A 120 0.42 -21.93 -2.92
N GLN A 121 0.33 -21.03 -3.89
CA GLN A 121 0.73 -21.28 -5.28
C GLN A 121 2.25 -21.50 -5.46
N THR A 122 2.63 -22.49 -6.25
CA THR A 122 4.05 -22.81 -6.54
C THR A 122 4.59 -22.11 -7.78
N SER A 123 3.77 -21.28 -8.44
CA SER A 123 4.17 -20.44 -9.56
C SER A 123 3.50 -19.07 -9.47
N TYR A 124 4.10 -18.06 -10.10
CA TYR A 124 3.56 -16.71 -10.15
C TYR A 124 3.93 -16.01 -11.45
N ASP A 125 2.94 -15.43 -12.13
CA ASP A 125 3.15 -14.63 -13.33
C ASP A 125 3.42 -13.17 -12.94
N VAL A 126 4.61 -12.68 -13.29
CA VAL A 126 5.08 -11.34 -12.92
C VAL A 126 4.20 -10.29 -13.58
N GLN A 127 3.62 -9.38 -12.78
CA GLN A 127 2.84 -8.26 -13.29
C GLN A 127 3.74 -7.07 -13.63
N GLU A 128 3.23 -6.14 -14.44
CA GLU A 128 3.98 -4.95 -14.82
C GLU A 128 4.38 -4.10 -13.61
N GLY A 129 5.66 -3.72 -13.54
CA GLY A 129 6.21 -2.88 -12.48
C GLY A 129 6.52 -3.60 -11.16
N GLU A 130 6.22 -4.89 -11.02
CA GLU A 130 6.54 -5.62 -9.79
C GLU A 130 8.03 -5.91 -9.64
N THR A 131 8.48 -5.91 -8.39
CA THR A 131 9.79 -6.36 -7.97
C THR A 131 9.70 -7.76 -7.34
N ILE A 132 10.80 -8.53 -7.33
CA ILE A 132 10.84 -9.82 -6.61
C ILE A 132 10.56 -9.62 -5.12
N PHE A 133 10.92 -8.47 -4.55
CA PHE A 133 10.61 -8.17 -3.14
C PHE A 133 9.10 -8.11 -2.89
N GLU A 134 8.35 -7.41 -3.75
CA GLU A 134 6.89 -7.34 -3.64
C GLU A 134 6.23 -8.69 -3.89
N ILE A 135 6.75 -9.46 -4.85
CA ILE A 135 6.28 -10.83 -5.11
C ILE A 135 6.55 -11.70 -3.88
N ALA A 136 7.73 -11.61 -3.27
CA ALA A 136 8.03 -12.36 -2.05
C ALA A 136 7.13 -11.96 -0.88
N GLN A 137 6.86 -10.66 -0.73
CA GLN A 137 5.92 -10.15 0.27
C GLN A 137 4.50 -10.70 0.03
N LYS A 138 4.06 -10.76 -1.22
CA LYS A 138 2.74 -11.29 -1.60
C LYS A 138 2.64 -12.80 -1.40
N MET A 139 3.66 -13.55 -1.80
CA MET A 139 3.61 -15.03 -1.82
C MET A 139 3.98 -15.67 -0.48
N TYR A 140 4.90 -15.06 0.27
CA TYR A 140 5.38 -15.59 1.55
C TYR A 140 4.90 -14.78 2.76
N GLY A 141 4.36 -13.58 2.54
CA GLY A 141 4.15 -12.64 3.63
C GLY A 141 5.43 -11.96 4.11
N ASP A 142 6.55 -12.20 3.42
CA ASP A 142 7.88 -11.77 3.83
C ASP A 142 8.72 -11.41 2.60
N GLY A 143 8.84 -10.11 2.35
CA GLY A 143 9.66 -9.60 1.25
C GLY A 143 11.13 -10.02 1.32
N SER A 144 11.66 -10.35 2.52
CA SER A 144 13.04 -10.82 2.68
C SER A 144 13.29 -12.20 2.05
N LYS A 145 12.24 -12.92 1.65
CA LYS A 145 12.32 -14.18 0.88
C LYS A 145 12.61 -13.99 -0.60
N TRP A 146 12.76 -12.76 -1.09
CA TRP A 146 13.12 -12.50 -2.48
C TRP A 146 14.38 -13.26 -2.97
N PRO A 147 15.44 -13.51 -2.16
CA PRO A 147 16.60 -14.26 -2.63
C PRO A 147 16.28 -15.72 -2.91
N THR A 148 15.31 -16.30 -2.20
CA THR A 148 14.82 -17.67 -2.41
C THR A 148 14.20 -17.80 -3.79
N ILE A 149 13.31 -16.87 -4.17
CA ILE A 149 12.71 -16.81 -5.51
C ILE A 149 13.80 -16.59 -6.56
N ALA A 150 14.70 -15.62 -6.33
CA ALA A 150 15.75 -15.29 -7.28
C ALA A 150 16.66 -16.48 -7.59
N SER A 151 17.03 -17.25 -6.56
CA SER A 151 17.94 -18.38 -6.69
C SER A 151 17.26 -19.57 -7.38
N ALA A 152 16.00 -19.87 -7.04
CA ALA A 152 15.25 -20.96 -7.65
C ALA A 152 14.98 -20.76 -9.16
N ASN A 153 14.93 -19.50 -9.59
CA ASN A 153 14.66 -19.14 -10.99
C ASN A 153 15.92 -18.71 -11.77
N ASN A 154 17.12 -18.88 -11.18
CA ASN A 154 18.40 -18.47 -11.79
C ASN A 154 18.40 -17.00 -12.26
N ILE A 155 17.78 -16.10 -11.49
CA ILE A 155 17.58 -14.71 -11.89
C ILE A 155 18.89 -13.93 -11.82
N GLY A 156 19.26 -13.32 -12.95
CA GLY A 156 20.38 -12.40 -13.08
C GLY A 156 20.20 -11.07 -12.33
N ARG A 157 21.14 -10.15 -12.56
CA ARG A 157 21.13 -8.81 -11.95
C ARG A 157 21.24 -7.73 -13.01
N LEU A 158 20.54 -6.64 -12.78
CA LEU A 158 20.72 -5.37 -13.47
C LEU A 158 22.05 -4.71 -13.05
N PRO A 159 22.58 -3.75 -13.82
CA PRO A 159 23.80 -3.02 -13.45
C PRO A 159 23.73 -2.30 -12.10
N ASN A 160 22.52 -1.91 -11.67
CA ASN A 160 22.28 -1.29 -10.37
C ASN A 160 22.19 -2.32 -9.21
N GLY A 161 22.36 -3.62 -9.49
CA GLY A 161 22.31 -4.70 -8.51
C GLY A 161 20.92 -5.26 -8.23
N ASN A 162 19.85 -4.72 -8.82
CA ASN A 162 18.50 -5.27 -8.64
C ASN A 162 18.32 -6.58 -9.42
N PRO A 163 17.48 -7.51 -8.96
CA PRO A 163 17.12 -8.70 -9.74
C PRO A 163 16.47 -8.34 -11.08
N LEU A 164 16.91 -9.00 -12.16
CA LEU A 164 16.35 -8.81 -13.49
C LEU A 164 15.13 -9.71 -13.70
N ILE A 165 13.94 -9.13 -13.69
CA ILE A 165 12.68 -9.82 -14.02
C ILE A 165 11.89 -9.03 -15.07
N PHE A 166 11.05 -9.73 -15.83
CA PHE A 166 10.23 -9.15 -16.89
C PHE A 166 8.76 -9.43 -16.63
N ALA A 167 7.90 -8.45 -16.88
CA ALA A 167 6.46 -8.64 -16.86
C ALA A 167 6.05 -9.78 -17.81
N GLY A 168 5.07 -10.58 -17.41
CA GLY A 168 4.60 -11.76 -18.13
C GLY A 168 5.50 -12.99 -18.02
N SER A 169 6.64 -12.93 -17.32
CA SER A 169 7.42 -14.13 -17.00
C SER A 169 6.79 -14.92 -15.86
N THR A 170 6.88 -16.25 -15.91
CA THR A 170 6.42 -17.13 -14.83
C THR A 170 7.60 -17.49 -13.93
N LEU A 171 7.47 -17.24 -12.63
CA LEU A 171 8.42 -17.61 -11.60
C LEU A 171 7.96 -18.87 -10.87
N THR A 172 8.89 -19.77 -10.58
CA THR A 172 8.70 -20.83 -9.58
C THR A 172 8.79 -20.22 -8.18
N ILE A 173 7.87 -20.59 -7.30
CA ILE A 173 7.77 -20.14 -5.91
C ILE A 173 8.05 -21.34 -4.99
N PRO A 174 9.30 -21.51 -4.49
CA PRO A 174 9.67 -22.60 -3.59
C PRO A 174 8.88 -22.57 -2.28
N ARG A 175 8.48 -23.73 -1.73
CA ARG A 175 7.73 -23.81 -0.47
C ARG A 175 8.59 -24.33 0.68
#